data_AF-A0A8J6TSB5-F1
#
_entry.id   AF-A0A8J6TSB5-F1
#
_cell.length_a   1.000
_cell.length_b   1.000
_cell.length_c   1.000
_cell.angle_alpha   90.00
_cell.angle_beta   90.00
_cell.angle_gamma   90.00
#
_symmetry.space_group_name_H-M   'P 1'
#
loop_
_entity.id
_entity.type
_entity.pdbx_description
1 polymer ?
#
loop_
_entity_poly.entity_id
_entity_poly.type
_entity_poly.pdbx_seq_one_letter_code
_entity_poly.pdbx_strand_id
1 'polypeptide(L)' 'MSKAVFYHAGCPVCVSAEQDLLNLIPAAQVEIVHLGNEKAQVSQAEQAGVKSVPALVLPNGNVLHINFGASIEDLK' A
#
# COMPACT_ATOMS: atom_id res chain seq x y z
N MET A 1 -13.98 -11.74 6.64
CA MET A 1 -12.72 -12.04 5.94
C MET A 1 -11.83 -10.83 6.05
N SER A 2 -10.57 -10.98 6.44
CA SER A 2 -9.62 -9.86 6.46
C SER A 2 -9.21 -9.55 5.03
N LYS A 3 -9.37 -8.30 4.61
CA LYS A 3 -8.93 -7.83 3.28
C LYS A 3 -7.43 -7.57 3.32
N ALA A 4 -6.76 -7.70 2.17
CA ALA A 4 -5.45 -7.13 2.01
C ALA A 4 -5.56 -5.60 1.95
N VAL A 5 -4.52 -4.88 2.34
CA VAL A 5 -4.48 -3.41 2.32
C VAL A 5 -3.36 -2.95 1.41
N PHE A 6 -3.67 -2.16 0.40
CA PHE A 6 -2.73 -1.58 -0.55
C PHE A 6 -2.48 -0.11 -0.20
N TYR A 7 -1.26 0.20 0.24
CA TYR A 7 -0.82 1.55 0.56
C TYR A 7 -0.09 2.18 -0.62
N HIS A 8 -0.45 3.41 -0.98
CA HIS A 8 0.20 4.18 -2.03
C HIS A 8 0.24 5.69 -1.67
N ALA A 9 1.05 6.47 -2.39
CA ALA A 9 1.17 7.91 -2.18
C ALA A 9 0.99 8.74 -3.48
N GLY A 10 0.39 8.15 -4.52
CA GLY A 10 0.15 8.85 -5.79
C GLY A 10 1.39 9.04 -6.67
N CYS A 11 2.52 8.40 -6.36
CA CYS A 11 3.70 8.45 -7.21
C CYS A 11 3.41 7.79 -8.58
N PRO A 12 3.99 8.27 -9.69
CA PRO A 12 3.70 7.72 -11.03
C PRO A 12 4.06 6.23 -11.17
N VAL A 13 5.08 5.77 -10.42
CA VAL A 13 5.44 4.36 -10.30
C VAL A 13 4.37 3.51 -9.59
N CYS A 14 3.54 4.13 -8.75
CA CYS A 14 2.40 3.47 -8.12
C CYS A 14 1.32 3.12 -9.13
N VAL A 15 1.15 3.91 -10.20
CA VAL A 15 0.03 3.74 -11.14
C VAL A 15 0.12 2.41 -11.90
N SER A 16 1.30 2.02 -12.37
CA SER A 16 1.48 0.75 -13.09
C SER A 16 1.38 -0.46 -12.16
N ALA A 17 1.99 -0.37 -10.97
CA ALA A 17 1.90 -1.44 -9.96
C ALA A 17 0.46 -1.63 -9.45
N GLU A 18 -0.26 -0.54 -9.25
CA GLU A 18 -1.66 -0.54 -8.83
C GLU A 18 -2.55 -1.14 -9.92
N GLN A 19 -2.38 -0.78 -11.19
CA GLN A 19 -3.16 -1.37 -12.29
C GLN A 19 -2.93 -2.87 -12.44
N ASP A 20 -1.68 -3.34 -12.50
CA ASP A 20 -1.43 -4.78 -12.67
C ASP A 20 -1.90 -5.58 -11.45
N LEU A 21 -1.60 -5.13 -10.23
CA LEU A 21 -1.90 -5.88 -9.03
C LEU A 21 -3.40 -5.89 -8.69
N LEU A 22 -4.08 -4.76 -8.85
CA LEU A 22 -5.52 -4.65 -8.57
C LEU A 22 -6.38 -5.33 -9.65
N ASN A 23 -5.86 -5.54 -10.87
CA ASN A 23 -6.55 -6.37 -11.86
C ASN A 23 -6.49 -7.88 -11.52
N LEU A 24 -5.48 -8.30 -10.77
CA LEU A 24 -5.30 -9.71 -10.36
C LEU A 24 -6.05 -10.04 -9.06
N ILE A 25 -6.28 -9.04 -8.20
CA ILE A 25 -6.95 -9.20 -6.91
C ILE A 25 -8.39 -8.69 -7.02
N PRO A 26 -9.42 -9.50 -6.70
CA PRO A 26 -10.79 -9.02 -6.67
C PRO A 26 -10.92 -7.78 -5.78
N ALA A 27 -11.54 -6.70 -6.28
CA ALA A 27 -11.71 -5.45 -5.55
C ALA A 27 -12.37 -5.62 -4.17
N ALA A 28 -13.21 -6.64 -3.99
CA ALA A 28 -13.82 -6.96 -2.70
C ALA A 28 -12.83 -7.47 -1.64
N GLN A 29 -11.63 -7.91 -2.05
CA GLN A 29 -10.60 -8.52 -1.19
C GLN A 29 -9.41 -7.58 -0.90
N VAL A 30 -9.41 -6.37 -1.47
CA VAL A 30 -8.37 -5.37 -1.27
C VAL A 30 -8.97 -4.04 -0.85
N GLU A 31 -8.37 -3.41 0.14
CA GLU A 31 -8.61 -2.04 0.56
C GLU A 31 -7.47 -1.16 0.04
N ILE A 32 -7.77 0.03 -0.48
CA ILE A 32 -6.77 0.94 -1.05
C ILE A 32 -6.70 2.17 -0.16
N VAL A 33 -5.50 2.50 0.32
CA VAL A 33 -5.25 3.62 1.24
C VAL A 33 -4.20 4.56 0.65
N HIS A 34 -4.59 5.81 0.40
CA HIS A 34 -3.71 6.84 -0.14
C HIS A 34 -3.04 7.63 1.00
N LEU A 35 -1.82 7.23 1.39
CA LEU A 35 -1.07 7.84 2.48
C LEU A 35 -0.73 9.32 2.28
N GLY A 36 -0.65 9.79 1.03
CA GLY A 36 -0.49 11.21 0.73
C GLY A 36 -1.71 12.08 1.13
N ASN A 37 -2.90 11.48 1.22
CA ASN A 37 -4.13 12.18 1.61
C ASN A 37 -4.50 11.84 3.07
N GLU A 38 -4.32 10.58 3.45
CA GLU A 38 -4.62 10.06 4.78
C GLU A 38 -3.35 9.97 5.63
N LYS A 39 -2.75 11.13 5.94
CA LYS A 39 -1.53 11.23 6.79
C LYS A 39 -1.67 10.46 8.13
N ALA A 40 -2.88 10.39 8.70
CA ALA A 40 -3.14 9.64 9.94
C ALA A 40 -2.90 8.12 9.80
N GLN A 41 -3.00 7.57 8.58
CA GLN A 41 -2.78 6.17 8.28
C GLN A 41 -1.29 5.81 8.11
N VAL A 42 -0.39 6.80 8.02
CA VAL A 42 1.06 6.57 7.89
C VAL A 42 1.61 5.79 9.07
N SER A 43 1.23 6.17 10.30
CA SER A 43 1.64 5.45 11.51
C SER A 43 1.09 4.02 11.55
N GLN A 44 -0.09 3.76 10.98
CA GLN A 44 -0.68 2.43 10.92
C GLN A 44 0.02 1.55 9.89
N ALA A 45 0.35 2.11 8.72
CA ALA A 45 1.15 1.44 7.71
C ALA A 45 2.54 1.07 8.23
N GLU A 46 3.21 1.98 8.96
CA GLU A 46 4.51 1.72 9.57
C GLU A 46 4.44 0.58 10.61
N GLN A 47 3.44 0.61 11.50
CA GLN A 47 3.20 -0.47 12.47
C GLN A 47 2.91 -1.82 11.81
N ALA A 48 2.30 -1.81 10.62
CA ALA A 48 2.07 -3.00 9.80
C ALA A 48 3.34 -3.49 9.08
N GLY A 49 4.48 -2.80 9.22
CA GLY A 49 5.76 -3.17 8.62
C GLY A 49 6.00 -2.57 7.22
N VAL A 50 5.20 -1.60 6.79
CA VAL A 50 5.41 -0.89 5.54
C VAL A 50 6.64 0.00 5.65
N LYS A 51 7.56 -0.12 4.69
CA LYS A 51 8.82 0.64 4.62
C LYS A 51 8.85 1.57 3.42
N SER A 52 8.19 1.19 2.35
CA SER A 52 7.99 1.99 1.15
C SER A 52 6.63 1.71 0.54
N VAL A 53 6.17 2.63 -0.30
CA VAL A 53 4.97 2.49 -1.11
C VAL A 53 5.34 2.53 -2.59
N PRO A 54 4.59 1.86 -3.48
CA PRO A 54 3.37 1.09 -3.20
C PRO A 54 3.66 -0.22 -2.45
N ALA A 55 2.78 -0.60 -1.52
CA ALA A 55 2.91 -1.84 -0.74
C ALA A 55 1.57 -2.52 -0.49
N LEU A 56 1.55 -3.86 -0.53
CA LEU A 56 0.41 -4.68 -0.18
C LEU A 56 0.65 -5.40 1.14
N VAL A 57 -0.19 -5.16 2.13
CA VAL A 57 -0.23 -5.89 3.41
C VAL A 57 -1.28 -6.98 3.31
N LEU A 58 -0.85 -8.23 3.47
CA LEU A 58 -1.72 -9.40 3.40
C LEU A 58 -2.36 -9.72 4.76
N PRO A 59 -3.48 -10.46 4.79
CA PRO A 59 -4.16 -10.87 6.03
C PRO A 59 -3.29 -11.63 7.04
N ASN A 60 -2.23 -12.29 6.56
CA ASN A 60 -1.27 -13.03 7.38
C ASN A 60 -0.14 -12.14 7.95
N GLY A 61 -0.18 -10.82 7.72
CA GLY A 61 0.82 -9.86 8.18
C GLY A 61 2.03 -9.71 7.26
N ASN A 62 2.09 -10.45 6.15
CA ASN A 62 3.18 -10.27 5.18
C ASN A 62 3.03 -8.95 4.43
N VAL A 63 4.14 -8.24 4.25
CA VAL A 63 4.19 -7.00 3.47
C VAL A 63 4.94 -7.25 2.17
N LEU A 64 4.32 -6.89 1.06
CA LEU A 64 4.91 -6.93 -0.27
C LEU A 64 5.16 -5.49 -0.72
N HIS A 65 6.41 -5.04 -0.67
CA HIS A 65 6.83 -3.76 -1.24
C HIS A 65 7.01 -3.92 -2.74
N ILE A 66 6.38 -3.06 -3.53
CA ILE A 66 6.34 -3.21 -4.99
C ILE A 66 7.09 -2.04 -5.60
N ASN A 67 8.19 -2.34 -6.30
CA ASN A 67 8.94 -1.38 -7.10
C ASN A 67 9.26 -0.03 -6.40
N PHE A 68 9.50 -0.08 -5.08
CA PHE A 68 9.96 0.99 -4.18
C PHE A 68 9.79 2.42 -4.75
N GLY A 69 8.60 3.00 -4.61
CA GLY A 69 8.32 4.34 -5.13
C GLY A 69 8.71 5.47 -4.19
N ALA A 70 8.17 5.47 -2.97
CA ALA A 70 8.49 6.42 -1.92
C ALA A 70 8.69 5.70 -0.59
N SER A 71 9.64 6.16 0.22
CA SER A 71 9.85 5.64 1.58
C SER A 71 8.71 6.09 2.49
N ILE A 72 8.35 5.28 3.49
CA ILE A 72 7.35 5.69 4.47
C ILE A 72 7.81 6.91 5.29
N GLU A 73 9.11 7.09 5.43
CA GLU A 73 9.73 8.26 6.07
C GLU A 73 9.49 9.56 5.29
N ASP A 74 9.39 9.49 3.96
CA ASP A 74 9.11 10.65 3.09
C ASP A 74 7.66 11.16 3.25
N LEU A 75 6.78 10.28 3.74
CA LEU A 75 5.35 10.56 3.93
C LEU A 75 5.02 11.10 5.33
N LYS A 76 6.01 11.17 6.23
CA LYS A 76 5.84 11.74 7.57
C LYS A 76 5.57 13.24 7.55
#